data_AF-H2ZPS7-F1
#
_entry.id   AF-H2ZPS7-F1
#
_cell.length_a   1.000
_cell.length_b   1.000
_cell.length_c   1.000
_cell.angle_alpha   90.00
_cell.angle_beta   90.00
_cell.angle_gamma   90.00
#
_symmetry.space_group_name_H-M   'P 1'
#
loop_
_entity.id
_entity.type
_entity.pdbx_description
1 polymer ?
#
loop_
_entity_poly.entity_id
_entity_poly.type
_entity_poly.pdbx_seq_one_letter_code
_entity_poly.pdbx_strand_id
1 'polypeptide(L)'
;MNVLHSFVNRADRMKTNNNESYVLSANSPADMEEWVKVIRRVILSPFGGGIFGQKLDETMRHERRLDSSGCGTTSTGSRTSSRGSRRQAPIIVENCVEFIRTHGGLSEEGLFRLPGHANEVKELQDSYDMGDRPVFPGTTDVHTVASLLKGYLRELPEPVIPFDQYEPLISSAKLLSANMTDDINDKKIAESQKLFNEQLKLLPQSNFELLRYICRFLDEVQLHSSVNKMDVSNLAMVFGPNIMRSKQEDPMLMMADASYVQEVMKQFISNHKIFFPDNPELNPAAPSIPDVAVD
;
A
#
# COMPACT_ATOMS: atom_id res chain seq x y z
N MET A 1 3.83 -10.84 -28.52
CA MET A 1 2.95 -10.57 -29.68
C MET A 1 1.47 -10.90 -29.42
N ASN A 2 1.11 -12.02 -28.78
CA ASN A 2 -0.31 -12.39 -28.62
C ASN A 2 -1.13 -11.49 -27.69
N VAL A 3 -0.50 -10.79 -26.74
CA VAL A 3 -1.24 -9.93 -25.80
C VAL A 3 -1.65 -8.59 -26.43
N LEU A 4 -0.81 -8.00 -27.30
CA LEU A 4 -1.20 -6.82 -28.08
C LEU A 4 -2.37 -7.13 -29.04
N HIS A 5 -2.44 -8.36 -29.54
CA HIS A 5 -3.51 -8.80 -30.45
C HIS A 5 -4.90 -8.89 -29.77
N SER A 6 -4.97 -9.17 -28.47
CA SER A 6 -6.25 -9.17 -27.74
C SER A 6 -6.75 -7.75 -27.47
N PHE A 7 -5.84 -6.77 -27.33
CA PHE A 7 -6.18 -5.36 -27.19
C PHE A 7 -6.75 -4.75 -28.48
N VAL A 8 -6.19 -5.10 -29.65
CA VAL A 8 -6.74 -4.67 -30.95
C VAL A 8 -8.22 -5.08 -31.06
N ASN A 9 -8.55 -6.32 -30.70
CA ASN A 9 -9.91 -6.83 -30.79
C ASN A 9 -10.91 -6.16 -29.83
N ARG A 10 -10.46 -5.62 -28.68
CA ARG A 10 -11.34 -4.92 -27.72
C ARG A 10 -11.46 -3.42 -28.04
N ALA A 11 -10.41 -2.81 -28.60
CA ALA A 11 -10.42 -1.43 -29.11
C ALA A 11 -11.19 -1.29 -30.44
N ASP A 12 -11.28 -2.34 -31.26
CA ASP A 12 -12.02 -2.36 -32.53
C ASP A 12 -13.54 -2.09 -32.41
N ARG A 13 -14.09 -2.07 -31.19
CA ARG A 13 -15.46 -1.58 -30.95
C ARG A 13 -15.59 -0.06 -30.97
N MET A 14 -14.49 0.69 -31.02
CA MET A 14 -14.46 2.14 -31.22
C MET A 14 -13.76 2.43 -32.56
N LYS A 15 -14.51 2.34 -33.66
CA LYS A 15 -14.00 2.69 -34.99
C LYS A 15 -13.73 4.18 -35.08
N THR A 16 -12.46 4.56 -35.11
CA THR A 16 -11.97 5.82 -35.70
C THR A 16 -11.08 5.51 -36.90
N ASN A 17 -11.31 6.21 -38.01
CA ASN A 17 -10.93 5.81 -39.37
C ASN A 17 -9.45 6.05 -39.77
N ASN A 18 -8.49 6.00 -38.85
CA ASN A 18 -7.05 6.13 -39.17
C ASN A 18 -6.21 5.39 -38.11
N ASN A 19 -6.01 4.08 -38.28
CA ASN A 19 -5.10 3.31 -37.42
C ASN A 19 -3.69 3.34 -38.03
N GLU A 20 -2.89 4.33 -37.66
CA GLU A 20 -1.44 4.29 -37.87
C GLU A 20 -0.82 3.29 -36.89
N SER A 21 -0.16 2.25 -37.42
CA SER A 21 0.55 1.26 -36.60
C SER A 21 2.01 1.68 -36.40
N TYR A 22 2.41 1.86 -35.14
CA TYR A 22 3.77 2.20 -34.75
C TYR A 22 4.48 0.96 -34.20
N VAL A 23 5.70 0.68 -34.66
CA VAL A 23 6.56 -0.37 -34.12
C VAL A 23 7.52 0.24 -33.11
N LEU A 24 7.45 -0.23 -31.86
CA LEU A 24 8.39 0.13 -30.81
C LEU A 24 9.41 -0.99 -30.64
N SER A 25 10.70 -0.66 -30.65
CA SER A 25 11.81 -1.60 -30.41
C SER A 25 12.61 -1.15 -29.19
N ALA A 26 12.90 -2.08 -28.29
CA ALA A 26 13.74 -1.84 -27.11
C ALA A 26 15.13 -2.45 -27.30
N ASN A 27 16.12 -1.92 -26.58
CA ASN A 27 17.52 -2.36 -26.67
C ASN A 27 17.79 -3.68 -25.94
N SER A 28 16.88 -4.08 -25.05
CA SER A 28 16.96 -5.33 -24.30
C SER A 28 15.56 -5.94 -24.07
N PRO A 29 15.45 -7.26 -23.79
CA PRO A 29 14.20 -7.87 -23.38
C PRO A 29 13.62 -7.27 -22.07
N ALA A 30 14.47 -6.84 -21.15
CA ALA A 30 14.06 -6.23 -19.90
C ALA A 30 13.43 -4.84 -20.14
N ASP A 31 14.09 -4.02 -20.98
CA ASP A 31 13.56 -2.72 -21.42
C ASP A 31 12.22 -2.90 -22.11
N MET A 32 12.09 -3.93 -22.97
CA MET A 32 10.83 -4.25 -23.64
C MET A 32 9.71 -4.56 -22.63
N GLU A 33 10.01 -5.36 -21.60
CA GLU A 33 9.04 -5.70 -20.56
C GLU A 33 8.62 -4.45 -19.77
N GLU A 34 9.57 -3.59 -19.42
CA GLU A 34 9.30 -2.32 -18.74
C GLU A 34 8.41 -1.40 -19.61
N TRP A 35 8.74 -1.26 -20.89
CA TRP A 35 7.96 -0.45 -21.83
C TRP A 35 6.53 -0.97 -21.96
N VAL A 36 6.36 -2.29 -22.06
CA VAL A 36 5.03 -2.91 -22.12
C VAL A 36 4.24 -2.64 -20.84
N LYS A 37 4.87 -2.72 -19.66
CA LYS A 37 4.22 -2.38 -18.38
C LYS A 37 3.78 -0.91 -18.36
N VAL A 38 4.66 0.02 -18.76
CA VAL A 38 4.33 1.46 -18.81
C VAL A 38 3.17 1.72 -19.78
N ILE A 39 3.20 1.13 -20.98
CA ILE A 39 2.14 1.31 -21.98
C ILE A 39 0.81 0.76 -21.47
N ARG A 40 0.81 -0.47 -20.90
CA ARG A 40 -0.39 -1.06 -20.30
C ARG A 40 -0.96 -0.15 -19.21
N ARG A 41 -0.11 0.37 -18.32
CA ARG A 41 -0.52 1.29 -17.26
C ARG A 41 -1.18 2.54 -17.80
N VAL A 42 -0.62 3.17 -18.83
CA VAL A 42 -1.21 4.38 -19.42
C VAL A 42 -2.55 4.08 -20.09
N ILE A 43 -2.65 2.96 -20.82
CA ILE A 43 -3.87 2.56 -21.53
C ILE A 43 -4.98 2.14 -20.55
N LEU A 44 -4.63 1.43 -19.47
CA LEU A 44 -5.58 0.83 -18.55
C LEU A 44 -5.91 1.68 -17.34
N SER A 45 -5.08 2.67 -16.98
CA SER A 45 -5.31 3.60 -15.87
C SER A 45 -6.71 4.23 -15.88
N PRO A 46 -7.25 4.73 -17.02
CA PRO A 46 -8.60 5.28 -17.08
C PRO A 46 -9.72 4.27 -16.75
N PHE A 47 -9.42 2.97 -16.85
CA PHE A 47 -10.34 1.87 -16.63
C PHE A 47 -10.06 1.09 -15.34
N GLY A 48 -9.09 1.54 -14.52
CA GLY A 48 -8.73 0.91 -13.26
C GLY A 48 -7.75 -0.25 -13.34
N GLY A 49 -7.05 -0.41 -14.47
CA GLY A 49 -5.91 -1.32 -14.58
C GLY A 49 -4.56 -0.60 -14.51
N GLY A 50 -3.48 -1.37 -14.61
CA GLY A 50 -2.11 -0.93 -14.41
C GLY A 50 -1.85 -0.43 -13.00
N ILE A 51 -2.42 -1.09 -12.00
CA ILE A 51 -2.38 -0.61 -10.61
C ILE A 51 -0.99 -0.74 -10.01
N PHE A 52 -0.19 -1.73 -10.45
CA PHE A 52 1.19 -1.86 -10.03
C PHE A 52 2.04 -0.80 -10.72
N GLY A 53 2.79 -0.03 -9.92
CA GLY A 53 3.48 1.14 -10.44
C GLY A 53 2.60 2.35 -10.72
N GLN A 54 1.32 2.37 -10.34
CA GLN A 54 0.49 3.58 -10.41
C GLN A 54 0.61 4.40 -9.12
N LYS A 55 0.44 5.73 -9.24
CA LYS A 55 0.38 6.59 -8.05
C LYS A 55 -0.85 6.24 -7.22
N LEU A 56 -0.67 6.16 -5.90
CA LEU A 56 -1.73 5.81 -4.96
C LEU A 56 -2.96 6.72 -5.10
N ASP A 57 -2.76 8.03 -5.33
CA ASP A 57 -3.85 8.99 -5.46
C ASP A 57 -4.71 8.75 -6.72
N GLU A 58 -4.09 8.35 -7.83
CA GLU A 58 -4.77 7.98 -9.07
C GLU A 58 -5.64 6.74 -8.87
N THR A 59 -5.08 5.68 -8.28
CA THR A 59 -5.82 4.44 -7.97
C THR A 59 -7.02 4.73 -7.07
N MET A 60 -6.79 5.43 -5.96
CA MET A 60 -7.85 5.75 -4.99
C MET A 60 -8.93 6.68 -5.59
N ARG A 61 -8.57 7.64 -6.45
CA ARG A 61 -9.55 8.48 -7.16
C ARG A 61 -10.41 7.68 -8.13
N HIS A 62 -9.83 6.70 -8.82
CA HIS A 62 -10.59 5.82 -9.71
C HIS A 62 -11.58 4.95 -8.92
N GLU A 63 -11.10 4.29 -7.87
CA GLU A 63 -11.95 3.39 -7.06
C GLU A 63 -13.08 4.14 -6.33
N ARG A 64 -12.82 5.31 -5.76
CA ARG A 64 -13.86 6.15 -5.13
C ARG A 64 -14.94 6.60 -6.12
N ARG A 65 -14.57 6.84 -7.38
CA ARG A 65 -15.54 7.16 -8.46
C ARG A 65 -16.44 5.96 -8.75
N LEU A 66 -15.87 4.76 -8.79
CA LEU A 66 -16.66 3.53 -8.98
C LEU A 66 -17.65 3.30 -7.84
N ASP A 67 -17.22 3.48 -6.58
CA ASP A 67 -18.09 3.35 -5.41
C ASP A 67 -19.25 4.37 -5.45
N SER A 68 -18.97 5.61 -5.87
CA SER A 68 -19.97 6.70 -5.98
C SER A 68 -20.96 6.49 -7.14
N SER A 69 -20.52 5.85 -8.22
CA SER A 69 -21.34 5.60 -9.40
C SER A 69 -22.37 4.48 -9.21
N GLY A 70 -22.33 3.75 -8.09
CA GLY A 70 -23.20 2.59 -7.85
C GLY A 70 -22.98 1.41 -8.83
N CYS A 71 -22.02 1.55 -9.74
CA CYS A 71 -21.67 0.60 -10.80
C CYS A 71 -20.49 -0.30 -10.38
N GLY A 72 -20.44 -0.67 -9.10
CA GLY A 72 -19.54 -1.72 -8.61
C GLY A 72 -20.17 -3.08 -8.91
N THR A 73 -19.97 -3.62 -10.11
CA THR A 73 -20.33 -5.02 -10.40
C THR A 73 -19.31 -5.94 -9.74
N THR A 74 -19.62 -6.46 -8.56
CA THR A 74 -19.02 -7.72 -8.08
C THR A 74 -19.93 -8.86 -8.54
N SER A 75 -19.38 -9.85 -9.22
CA SER A 75 -20.08 -11.09 -9.61
C SER A 75 -20.35 -12.02 -8.42
N THR A 76 -19.83 -11.69 -7.24
CA THR A 76 -20.10 -12.37 -5.97
C THR A 76 -20.81 -11.39 -5.03
N GLY A 77 -22.02 -11.76 -4.60
CA GLY A 77 -22.96 -10.93 -3.85
C GLY A 77 -22.59 -10.62 -2.40
N SER A 78 -21.31 -10.36 -2.09
CA SER A 78 -20.93 -9.84 -0.77
C SER A 78 -21.03 -8.31 -0.77
N ARG A 79 -22.20 -7.81 -0.38
CA ARG A 79 -22.43 -6.38 -0.13
C ARG A 79 -21.85 -6.00 1.23
N THR A 80 -20.59 -5.61 1.28
CA THR A 80 -20.05 -4.81 2.39
C THR A 80 -20.06 -3.31 2.03
N SER A 81 -21.04 -2.84 1.26
CA SER A 81 -21.25 -1.41 1.09
C SER A 81 -21.94 -0.86 2.34
N SER A 82 -21.16 -0.50 3.36
CA SER A 82 -21.59 0.59 4.25
C SER A 82 -21.71 1.83 3.34
N ARG A 83 -22.94 2.12 2.91
CA ARG A 83 -23.28 3.31 2.13
C ARG A 83 -22.95 4.53 2.99
N GLY A 84 -21.70 4.99 2.96
CA GLY A 84 -21.23 6.12 3.74
C GLY A 84 -19.75 6.09 4.15
N SER A 85 -19.07 4.93 4.13
CA SER A 85 -17.65 4.89 4.47
C SER A 85 -16.78 5.21 3.25
N ARG A 86 -15.98 6.28 3.32
CA ARG A 86 -14.92 6.51 2.33
C ARG A 86 -13.92 5.35 2.40
N ARG A 87 -13.61 4.76 1.24
CA ARG A 87 -12.59 3.71 1.11
C ARG A 87 -11.25 4.20 1.64
N GLN A 88 -10.65 3.43 2.56
CA GLN A 88 -9.43 3.80 3.28
C GLN A 88 -8.16 3.28 2.60
N ALA A 89 -8.27 2.20 1.83
CA ALA A 89 -7.14 1.58 1.15
C ALA A 89 -7.56 1.09 -0.26
N PRO A 90 -6.60 0.92 -1.19
CA PRO A 90 -6.88 0.36 -2.51
C PRO A 90 -7.55 -1.02 -2.42
N ILE A 91 -8.41 -1.36 -3.39
CA ILE A 91 -9.17 -2.63 -3.40
C ILE A 91 -8.26 -3.84 -3.27
N ILE A 92 -7.09 -3.83 -3.93
CA ILE A 92 -6.10 -4.92 -3.80
C ILE A 92 -5.66 -5.13 -2.34
N VAL A 93 -5.42 -4.04 -1.60
CA VAL A 93 -5.01 -4.10 -0.18
C VAL A 93 -6.16 -4.63 0.67
N GLU A 94 -7.37 -4.12 0.47
CA GLU A 94 -8.54 -4.57 1.21
C GLU A 94 -8.87 -6.05 0.95
N ASN A 95 -8.82 -6.48 -0.31
CA ASN A 95 -9.04 -7.88 -0.69
C ASN A 95 -7.98 -8.80 -0.06
N CYS A 96 -6.70 -8.42 -0.13
CA CYS A 96 -5.62 -9.21 0.47
C CYS A 96 -5.80 -9.35 1.98
N VAL A 97 -6.11 -8.25 2.68
CA VAL A 97 -6.32 -8.25 4.13
C VAL A 97 -7.53 -9.09 4.51
N GLU A 98 -8.65 -8.95 3.78
CA GLU A 98 -9.86 -9.72 4.04
C GLU A 98 -9.63 -11.23 3.81
N PHE A 99 -8.90 -11.59 2.76
CA PHE A 99 -8.55 -12.98 2.49
C PHE A 99 -7.72 -13.58 3.63
N ILE A 100 -6.67 -12.87 4.07
CA ILE A 100 -5.81 -13.32 5.18
C ILE A 100 -6.63 -13.51 6.47
N ARG A 101 -7.59 -12.63 6.76
CA ARG A 101 -8.48 -12.78 7.92
C ARG A 101 -9.39 -14.00 7.80
N THR A 102 -10.03 -14.17 6.65
CA THR A 102 -11.08 -15.18 6.45
C THR A 102 -10.53 -16.60 6.24
N HIS A 103 -9.28 -16.74 5.80
CA HIS A 103 -8.65 -18.03 5.48
C HIS A 103 -7.61 -18.46 6.53
N GLY A 104 -7.77 -18.01 7.77
CA GLY A 104 -6.92 -18.46 8.89
C GLY A 104 -5.49 -17.90 8.89
N GLY A 105 -5.18 -16.95 8.01
CA GLY A 105 -3.83 -16.40 7.87
C GLY A 105 -3.29 -15.72 9.12
N LEU A 106 -4.14 -15.21 10.02
CA LEU A 106 -3.71 -14.69 11.33
C LEU A 106 -3.03 -15.73 12.22
N SER A 107 -3.28 -17.02 11.99
CA SER A 107 -2.66 -18.14 12.70
C SER A 107 -1.56 -18.82 11.88
N GLU A 108 -1.29 -18.39 10.65
CA GLU A 108 -0.28 -19.00 9.78
C GLU A 108 1.15 -18.62 10.23
N GLU A 109 1.99 -19.61 10.45
CA GLU A 109 3.37 -19.37 10.88
C GLU A 109 4.16 -18.59 9.83
N GLY A 110 4.81 -17.50 10.26
CA GLY A 110 5.64 -16.69 9.38
C GLY A 110 4.84 -15.91 8.34
N LEU A 111 3.57 -15.58 8.58
CA LEU A 111 2.80 -14.65 7.75
C LEU A 111 3.61 -13.39 7.43
N PHE A 112 3.62 -12.96 6.17
CA PHE A 112 4.49 -11.88 5.64
C PHE A 112 6.01 -12.15 5.63
N ARG A 113 6.54 -13.06 6.44
CA ARG A 113 7.96 -13.44 6.41
C ARG A 113 8.25 -14.46 5.31
N LEU A 114 7.47 -15.53 5.24
CA LEU A 114 7.64 -16.57 4.22
C LEU A 114 7.18 -16.08 2.84
N PRO A 115 7.88 -16.46 1.76
CA PRO A 115 7.47 -16.14 0.41
C PRO A 115 6.32 -17.06 -0.04
N GLY A 116 5.40 -16.50 -0.83
CA GLY A 116 4.40 -17.29 -1.53
C GLY A 116 4.88 -17.82 -2.88
N HIS A 117 3.97 -18.45 -3.62
CA HIS A 117 4.24 -19.01 -4.94
C HIS A 117 4.40 -17.90 -5.99
N ALA A 118 5.63 -17.66 -6.44
CA ALA A 118 5.96 -16.54 -7.33
C ALA A 118 5.13 -16.48 -8.63
N ASN A 119 4.80 -17.64 -9.22
CA ASN A 119 3.96 -17.70 -10.42
C ASN A 119 2.53 -17.23 -10.14
N GLU A 120 1.94 -17.66 -9.02
CA GLU A 120 0.59 -17.28 -8.64
C GLU A 120 0.52 -15.81 -8.21
N VAL A 121 1.56 -15.29 -7.52
CA VAL A 121 1.69 -13.84 -7.26
C VAL A 121 1.67 -13.06 -8.57
N LYS A 122 2.44 -13.51 -9.59
CA LYS A 122 2.51 -12.86 -10.89
C LYS A 122 1.16 -12.91 -11.63
N GLU A 123 0.47 -14.04 -11.61
CA GLU A 123 -0.85 -14.19 -12.22
C GLU A 123 -1.90 -13.27 -11.57
N LEU A 124 -1.88 -13.16 -10.24
CA LEU A 124 -2.76 -12.24 -9.50
C LEU A 124 -2.41 -10.78 -9.82
N GLN A 125 -1.13 -10.42 -9.86
CA GLN A 125 -0.66 -9.10 -10.27
C GLN A 125 -1.13 -8.76 -11.69
N ASP A 126 -0.93 -9.66 -12.65
CA ASP A 126 -1.35 -9.47 -14.04
C ASP A 126 -2.88 -9.29 -14.15
N SER A 127 -3.66 -10.02 -13.35
CA SER A 127 -5.13 -9.87 -13.31
C SER A 127 -5.55 -8.48 -12.81
N TYR A 128 -4.98 -8.03 -11.70
CA TYR A 128 -5.21 -6.68 -11.19
C TYR A 128 -4.76 -5.59 -12.18
N ASP A 129 -3.62 -5.79 -12.85
CA ASP A 129 -3.13 -4.85 -13.86
C ASP A 129 -4.01 -4.81 -15.11
N MET A 130 -4.77 -5.86 -15.43
CA MET A 130 -5.78 -5.82 -16.48
C MET A 130 -7.05 -5.04 -16.09
N GLY A 131 -7.14 -4.58 -14.83
CA GLY A 131 -8.33 -3.93 -14.27
C GLY A 131 -9.37 -4.93 -13.78
N ASP A 132 -9.03 -6.22 -13.74
CA ASP A 132 -9.88 -7.23 -13.13
C ASP A 132 -9.82 -7.13 -11.60
N ARG A 133 -10.82 -7.73 -10.96
CA ARG A 133 -10.88 -7.86 -9.49
C ARG A 133 -10.92 -9.34 -9.18
N PRO A 134 -9.76 -10.02 -9.16
CA PRO A 134 -9.72 -11.45 -8.96
C PRO A 134 -10.30 -11.80 -7.59
N VAL A 135 -11.23 -12.74 -7.57
CA VAL A 135 -11.63 -13.41 -6.33
C VAL A 135 -10.59 -14.48 -6.07
N PHE A 136 -9.88 -14.38 -4.95
CA PHE A 136 -8.91 -15.40 -4.56
C PHE A 136 -9.65 -16.73 -4.33
N PRO A 137 -9.26 -17.82 -5.02
CA PRO A 137 -9.75 -19.16 -4.69
C PRO A 137 -9.51 -19.47 -3.20
N GLY A 138 -10.41 -20.20 -2.56
CA GLY A 138 -10.20 -20.61 -1.15
C GLY A 138 -9.01 -21.55 -0.95
N THR A 139 -8.46 -22.10 -2.03
CA THR A 139 -7.24 -22.91 -2.05
C THR A 139 -5.96 -22.09 -2.20
N THR A 140 -6.06 -20.77 -2.38
CA THR A 140 -4.90 -19.88 -2.53
C THR A 140 -4.10 -19.87 -1.24
N ASP A 141 -2.79 -20.04 -1.35
CA ASP A 141 -1.88 -19.96 -0.21
C ASP A 141 -1.86 -18.53 0.37
N VAL A 142 -1.94 -18.41 1.70
CA VAL A 142 -1.94 -17.11 2.38
C VAL A 142 -0.60 -16.38 2.24
N HIS A 143 0.52 -17.09 2.09
CA HIS A 143 1.82 -16.44 1.83
C HIS A 143 1.89 -15.82 0.44
N THR A 144 1.16 -16.37 -0.52
CA THR A 144 0.98 -15.82 -1.88
C THR A 144 0.23 -14.50 -1.82
N VAL A 145 -0.91 -14.45 -1.13
CA VAL A 145 -1.67 -13.19 -0.93
C VAL A 145 -0.89 -12.16 -0.12
N ALA A 146 -0.15 -12.60 0.91
CA ALA A 146 0.73 -11.73 1.68
C ALA A 146 1.89 -11.16 0.83
N SER A 147 2.43 -11.96 -0.10
CA SER A 147 3.47 -11.54 -1.03
C SER A 147 2.94 -10.54 -2.06
N LEU A 148 1.72 -10.74 -2.56
CA LEU A 148 1.02 -9.80 -3.44
C LEU A 148 0.83 -8.44 -2.77
N LEU A 149 0.34 -8.41 -1.51
CA LEU A 149 0.16 -7.17 -0.75
C LEU A 149 1.48 -6.42 -0.58
N LYS A 150 2.57 -7.11 -0.18
CA LYS A 150 3.90 -6.49 -0.07
C LYS A 150 4.40 -5.99 -1.42
N GLY A 151 4.16 -6.75 -2.50
CA GLY A 151 4.51 -6.39 -3.87
C GLY A 151 3.87 -5.07 -4.30
N TYR A 152 2.56 -4.92 -4.07
CA TYR A 152 1.82 -3.70 -4.38
C TYR A 152 2.44 -2.48 -3.71
N LEU A 153 2.68 -2.54 -2.39
CA LEU A 153 3.24 -1.41 -1.62
C LEU A 153 4.65 -1.03 -2.10
N ARG A 154 5.48 -2.04 -2.39
CA ARG A 154 6.85 -1.85 -2.87
C ARG A 154 6.90 -1.18 -4.24
N GLU A 155 5.97 -1.55 -5.12
CA GLU A 155 5.92 -1.09 -6.51
C GLU A 155 5.25 0.28 -6.68
N LEU A 156 4.72 0.89 -5.62
CA LEU A 156 4.25 2.27 -5.69
C LEU A 156 5.40 3.19 -6.12
N PRO A 157 5.20 4.07 -7.14
CA PRO A 157 6.24 4.99 -7.63
C PRO A 157 6.81 5.87 -6.52
N GLU A 158 5.92 6.31 -5.63
CA GLU A 158 6.24 6.97 -4.38
C GLU A 158 5.82 6.06 -3.22
N PRO A 159 6.70 5.77 -2.26
CA PRO A 159 6.37 4.93 -1.11
C PRO A 159 5.15 5.44 -0.33
N VAL A 160 4.53 4.57 0.46
CA VAL A 160 3.35 4.94 1.29
C VAL A 160 3.67 6.14 2.18
N ILE A 161 4.86 6.17 2.78
CA ILE A 161 5.45 7.37 3.36
C ILE A 161 6.24 8.06 2.24
N PRO A 162 5.80 9.22 1.73
CA PRO A 162 6.47 9.94 0.65
C PRO A 162 7.93 10.28 0.99
N PHE A 163 8.74 10.44 -0.06
CA PHE A 163 10.18 10.68 0.09
C PHE A 163 10.50 11.91 0.95
N ASP A 164 9.65 12.94 0.90
CA ASP A 164 9.82 14.18 1.66
C ASP A 164 9.71 13.97 3.18
N GLN A 165 9.02 12.92 3.63
CA GLN A 165 8.89 12.57 5.05
C GLN A 165 9.93 11.55 5.53
N TYR A 166 10.72 10.96 4.62
CA TYR A 166 11.71 9.93 4.98
C TYR A 166 12.74 10.46 5.99
N GLU A 167 13.53 11.48 5.61
CA GLU A 167 14.60 12.02 6.46
C GLU A 167 14.11 12.59 7.80
N PRO A 168 12.99 13.35 7.87
CA PRO A 168 12.44 13.80 9.14
C PRO A 168 12.04 12.65 10.09
N LEU A 169 11.47 11.57 9.56
CA LEU A 169 11.08 10.40 10.35
C LEU A 169 12.32 9.64 10.84
N ILE A 170 13.33 9.44 9.99
CA ILE A 170 14.60 8.82 10.38
C ILE A 170 15.30 9.65 11.47
N SER A 171 15.31 10.97 11.35
CA SER A 171 15.86 11.88 12.36
C SER A 171 15.14 11.75 13.70
N SER A 172 13.81 11.65 13.67
CA SER A 172 12.97 11.44 14.85
C SER A 172 13.23 10.09 15.53
N ALA A 173 13.54 9.05 14.75
CA ALA A 173 13.91 7.73 15.25
C ALA A 173 15.34 7.70 15.83
N LYS A 174 16.29 8.41 15.21
CA LYS A 174 17.66 8.60 15.74
C LYS A 174 17.65 9.25 17.13
N LEU A 175 16.75 10.20 17.36
CA LEU A 175 16.56 10.82 18.68
C LEU A 175 16.06 9.83 19.75
N LEU A 176 15.21 8.87 19.36
CA LEU A 176 14.77 7.80 20.25
C LEU A 176 15.91 6.83 20.61
N SER A 177 16.72 6.46 19.63
CA SER A 177 17.77 5.44 19.80
C SER A 177 19.03 5.93 20.50
N ALA A 178 19.39 7.20 20.33
CA ALA A 178 20.72 7.71 20.69
C ALA A 178 21.02 7.77 22.20
N ASN A 179 20.06 7.53 23.11
CA ASN A 179 20.27 7.78 24.54
C ASN A 179 19.54 6.79 25.48
N MET A 180 19.78 5.48 25.31
CA MET A 180 19.47 4.45 26.30
C MET A 180 20.48 4.48 27.47
N THR A 181 20.50 5.59 28.20
CA THR A 181 21.10 5.68 29.55
C THR A 181 20.04 6.27 30.47
N ASP A 182 19.87 5.63 31.62
CA ASP A 182 18.70 5.61 32.48
C ASP A 182 18.09 7.00 32.86
N ASP A 183 16.78 6.97 33.16
CA ASP A 183 15.94 8.01 33.79
C ASP A 183 15.32 9.17 32.95
N ILE A 184 15.38 9.14 31.60
CA ILE A 184 14.65 10.12 30.74
C ILE A 184 13.80 9.43 29.66
N ASN A 185 12.89 8.54 30.06
CA ASN A 185 12.14 7.73 29.09
C ASN A 185 10.88 8.45 28.55
N ASP A 186 10.00 8.94 29.42
CA ASP A 186 8.66 9.36 28.99
C ASP A 186 8.62 10.68 28.21
N LYS A 187 9.44 11.67 28.62
CA LYS A 187 9.49 12.98 27.92
C LYS A 187 10.03 12.87 26.50
N LYS A 188 11.03 12.02 26.28
CA LYS A 188 11.65 11.80 24.96
C LYS A 188 10.75 10.96 24.06
N ILE A 189 10.10 9.94 24.62
CA ILE A 189 9.05 9.20 23.91
C ILE A 189 7.96 10.17 23.46
N ALA A 190 7.48 11.04 24.35
CA ALA A 190 6.47 12.05 24.01
C ALA A 190 6.97 13.05 22.94
N GLU A 191 8.23 13.49 23.00
CA GLU A 191 8.84 14.37 22.00
C GLU A 191 8.94 13.70 20.62
N SER A 192 9.43 12.46 20.56
CA SER A 192 9.49 11.73 19.29
C SER A 192 8.10 11.41 18.75
N GLN A 193 7.15 11.01 19.60
CA GLN A 193 5.75 10.84 19.22
C GLN A 193 5.15 12.14 18.66
N LYS A 194 5.51 13.30 19.23
CA LYS A 194 5.11 14.60 18.70
C LYS A 194 5.70 14.83 17.29
N LEU A 195 7.00 14.61 17.11
CA LEU A 195 7.66 14.77 15.80
C LEU A 195 7.09 13.82 14.74
N PHE A 196 6.85 12.55 15.10
CA PHE A 196 6.17 11.60 14.23
C PHE A 196 4.78 12.08 13.84
N ASN A 197 3.98 12.57 14.80
CA ASN A 197 2.66 13.13 14.50
C ASN A 197 2.74 14.35 13.57
N GLU A 198 3.74 15.22 13.73
CA GLU A 198 3.95 16.36 12.82
C GLU A 198 4.22 15.90 11.39
N GLN A 199 4.99 14.82 11.19
CA GLN A 199 5.20 14.26 9.85
C GLN A 199 3.94 13.58 9.30
N LEU A 200 3.17 12.88 10.13
CA LEU A 200 1.91 12.25 9.71
C LEU A 200 0.87 13.28 9.22
N LYS A 201 0.85 14.49 9.79
CA LYS A 201 -0.02 15.61 9.35
C LYS A 201 0.29 16.08 7.93
N LEU A 202 1.53 15.90 7.47
CA LEU A 202 1.99 16.34 6.16
C LEU A 202 1.72 15.29 5.06
N LEU A 203 1.32 14.08 5.44
CA LEU A 203 1.03 13.03 4.47
C LEU A 203 -0.21 13.38 3.63
N PRO A 204 -0.18 13.12 2.32
CA PRO A 204 -1.40 13.17 1.52
C PRO A 204 -2.48 12.25 2.11
N GLN A 205 -3.75 12.65 2.01
CA GLN A 205 -4.86 11.94 2.65
C GLN A 205 -4.88 10.43 2.32
N SER A 206 -4.68 10.07 1.05
CA SER A 206 -4.71 8.65 0.64
C SER A 206 -3.53 7.84 1.21
N ASN A 207 -2.36 8.47 1.37
CA ASN A 207 -1.19 7.86 2.01
C ASN A 207 -1.43 7.66 3.52
N PHE A 208 -1.96 8.68 4.20
CA PHE A 208 -2.30 8.58 5.62
C PHE A 208 -3.35 7.49 5.88
N GLU A 209 -4.42 7.45 5.08
CA GLU A 209 -5.49 6.45 5.22
C GLU A 209 -4.97 5.02 4.98
N LEU A 210 -4.11 4.83 3.96
CA LEU A 210 -3.47 3.55 3.68
C LEU A 210 -2.53 3.12 4.81
N LEU A 211 -1.68 4.04 5.30
CA LEU A 211 -0.76 3.77 6.40
C LEU A 211 -1.53 3.37 7.66
N ARG A 212 -2.58 4.12 8.01
CA ARG A 212 -3.51 3.78 9.11
C ARG A 212 -4.08 2.37 8.94
N TYR A 213 -4.58 2.05 7.75
CA TYR A 213 -5.22 0.77 7.46
C TYR A 213 -4.23 -0.39 7.66
N ILE A 214 -3.01 -0.25 7.13
CA ILE A 214 -1.94 -1.24 7.25
C ILE A 214 -1.50 -1.39 8.70
N CYS A 215 -1.17 -0.29 9.40
CA CYS A 215 -0.69 -0.36 10.79
C CYS A 215 -1.72 -1.01 11.72
N ARG A 216 -3.02 -0.72 11.54
CA ARG A 216 -4.09 -1.39 12.29
C ARG A 216 -4.13 -2.90 12.00
N PHE A 217 -3.96 -3.30 10.75
CA PHE A 217 -3.95 -4.72 10.40
C PHE A 217 -2.69 -5.44 10.92
N LEU A 218 -1.53 -4.79 10.89
CA LEU A 218 -0.30 -5.36 11.45
C LEU A 218 -0.37 -5.49 12.98
N ASP A 219 -1.06 -4.57 13.66
CA ASP A 219 -1.37 -4.74 15.09
C ASP A 219 -2.28 -5.96 15.33
N GLU A 220 -3.27 -6.20 14.47
CA GLU A 220 -4.09 -7.41 14.54
C GLU A 220 -3.27 -8.70 14.34
N VAL A 221 -2.32 -8.69 13.41
CA VAL A 221 -1.40 -9.83 13.17
C VAL A 221 -0.51 -10.09 14.39
N GLN A 222 0.10 -9.05 14.96
CA GLN A 222 1.02 -9.23 16.11
C GLN A 222 0.30 -9.69 17.38
N LEU A 223 -0.99 -9.37 17.54
CA LEU A 223 -1.81 -9.92 18.65
C LEU A 223 -1.91 -11.46 18.60
N HIS A 224 -1.65 -12.07 17.44
CA HIS A 224 -1.61 -13.53 17.24
C HIS A 224 -0.18 -14.10 17.17
N SER A 225 0.83 -13.30 17.55
CA SER A 225 2.26 -13.65 17.47
C SER A 225 2.67 -14.91 18.24
N SER A 226 1.91 -15.30 19.27
CA SER A 226 2.12 -16.56 19.99
C SER A 226 1.98 -17.79 19.08
N VAL A 227 1.12 -17.70 18.06
CA VAL A 227 0.86 -18.75 17.06
C VAL A 227 1.65 -18.47 15.78
N ASN A 228 1.40 -17.34 15.13
CA ASN A 228 1.98 -17.03 13.81
C ASN A 228 3.48 -16.65 13.85
N LYS A 229 4.07 -16.45 15.04
CA LYS A 229 5.49 -16.10 15.28
C LYS A 229 5.92 -14.73 14.73
N MET A 230 4.98 -13.86 14.38
CA MET A 230 5.22 -12.54 13.84
C MET A 230 4.90 -11.44 14.85
N ASP A 231 5.88 -11.13 15.71
CA ASP A 231 5.79 -9.98 16.61
C ASP A 231 5.95 -8.64 15.87
N VAL A 232 5.77 -7.52 16.59
CA VAL A 232 5.90 -6.17 16.02
C VAL A 232 7.27 -5.96 15.38
N SER A 233 8.34 -6.50 15.97
CA SER A 233 9.70 -6.31 15.48
C SER A 233 9.90 -6.98 14.13
N ASN A 234 9.43 -8.22 13.99
CA ASN A 234 9.45 -9.00 12.75
C ASN A 234 8.60 -8.33 11.67
N LEU A 235 7.40 -7.86 12.01
CA LEU A 235 6.53 -7.15 11.06
C LEU A 235 7.15 -5.82 10.61
N ALA A 236 7.74 -5.05 11.53
CA ALA A 236 8.42 -3.80 11.20
C ALA A 236 9.62 -4.01 10.28
N MET A 237 10.40 -5.06 10.50
CA MET A 237 11.52 -5.43 9.63
C MET A 237 11.04 -5.77 8.20
N VAL A 238 9.93 -6.51 8.09
CA VAL A 238 9.38 -6.91 6.79
C VAL A 238 8.70 -5.74 6.08
N PHE A 239 7.90 -4.92 6.78
CA PHE A 239 7.12 -3.84 6.15
C PHE A 239 7.88 -2.54 5.98
N GLY A 240 8.89 -2.25 6.81
CA GLY A 240 9.77 -1.07 6.71
C GLY A 240 10.15 -0.70 5.28
N PRO A 241 10.88 -1.55 4.54
CA PRO A 241 11.33 -1.25 3.19
C PRO A 241 10.19 -1.17 2.15
N ASN A 242 9.00 -1.71 2.45
CA ASN A 242 7.83 -1.64 1.57
C ASN A 242 6.97 -0.39 1.83
N ILE A 243 7.11 0.26 3.00
CA ILE A 243 6.35 1.44 3.40
C ILE A 243 7.16 2.73 3.22
N MET A 244 8.46 2.70 3.48
CA MET A 244 9.36 3.84 3.37
C MET A 244 10.72 3.44 2.82
N ARG A 245 11.31 4.29 1.99
CA ARG A 245 12.65 4.10 1.42
C ARG A 245 13.25 5.46 1.07
N SER A 246 14.58 5.56 1.12
CA SER A 246 15.27 6.76 0.66
C SER A 246 15.09 6.94 -0.85
N LYS A 247 15.05 8.20 -1.30
CA LYS A 247 15.11 8.54 -2.72
C LYS A 247 16.51 8.29 -3.30
N GLN A 248 17.53 8.31 -2.43
CA GLN A 248 18.90 8.00 -2.79
C GLN A 248 19.11 6.49 -2.65
N GLU A 249 19.51 5.82 -3.72
CA GLU A 249 19.81 4.40 -3.74
C GLU A 249 21.26 4.11 -3.30
N ASP A 250 21.76 4.82 -2.28
CA ASP A 250 23.06 4.52 -1.70
C ASP A 250 22.95 3.31 -0.75
N PRO A 251 23.54 2.15 -1.09
CA PRO A 251 23.42 0.96 -0.27
C PRO A 251 23.95 1.15 1.16
N MET A 252 24.97 1.99 1.36
CA MET A 252 25.53 2.22 2.70
C MET A 252 24.56 2.99 3.59
N LEU A 253 23.94 4.04 3.06
CA LEU A 253 22.92 4.80 3.78
C LEU A 253 21.69 3.94 4.09
N MET A 254 21.23 3.13 3.13
CA MET A 254 20.09 2.24 3.34
C MET A 254 20.36 1.20 4.44
N MET A 255 21.58 0.67 4.51
CA MET A 255 21.99 -0.24 5.60
C MET A 255 22.05 0.48 6.96
N ALA A 256 22.58 1.70 6.99
CA ALA A 256 22.69 2.50 8.20
C ALA A 256 21.29 2.90 8.74
N ASP A 257 20.36 3.20 7.85
CA ASP A 257 19.01 3.63 8.22
C ASP A 257 18.02 2.48 8.43
N ALA A 258 18.38 1.23 8.09
CA ALA A 258 17.48 0.08 8.19
C ALA A 258 16.92 -0.13 9.62
N SER A 259 17.75 0.03 10.64
CA SER A 259 17.32 -0.08 12.05
C SER A 259 16.38 1.06 12.45
N TYR A 260 16.59 2.27 11.92
CA TYR A 260 15.70 3.41 12.17
C TYR A 260 14.37 3.27 11.43
N VAL A 261 14.38 2.78 10.19
CA VAL A 261 13.16 2.42 9.44
C VAL A 261 12.35 1.39 10.23
N GLN A 262 13.01 0.36 10.77
CA GLN A 262 12.36 -0.64 11.61
C GLN A 262 11.77 0.01 12.88
N GLU A 263 12.50 0.92 13.54
CA GLU A 263 12.00 1.60 14.74
C GLU A 263 10.78 2.50 14.43
N VAL A 264 10.80 3.27 13.34
CA VAL A 264 9.64 4.06 12.87
C VAL A 264 8.42 3.16 12.68
N MET A 265 8.58 2.05 11.95
CA MET A 265 7.48 1.12 11.73
C MET A 265 6.97 0.47 13.01
N LYS A 266 7.88 0.11 13.93
CA LYS A 266 7.52 -0.45 15.23
C LYS A 266 6.65 0.54 16.03
N GLN A 267 7.03 1.81 16.05
CA GLN A 267 6.24 2.87 16.72
C GLN A 267 4.86 3.03 16.10
N PHE A 268 4.76 3.05 14.76
CA PHE A 268 3.48 3.17 14.07
C PHE A 268 2.56 1.98 14.26
N ILE A 269 3.09 0.76 14.35
CA ILE A 269 2.31 -0.45 14.61
C ILE A 269 1.86 -0.48 16.08
N SER A 270 2.79 -0.41 17.04
CA SER A 270 2.48 -0.53 18.47
C SER A 270 1.57 0.58 18.99
N ASN A 271 1.71 1.80 18.46
CA ASN A 271 0.95 2.96 18.91
C ASN A 271 -0.06 3.43 17.86
N HIS A 272 -0.56 2.52 17.01
CA HIS A 272 -1.41 2.89 15.88
C HIS A 272 -2.68 3.66 16.31
N LYS A 273 -3.23 3.39 17.51
CA LYS A 273 -4.40 4.12 18.04
C LYS A 273 -4.12 5.58 18.38
N ILE A 274 -2.87 5.89 18.74
CA ILE A 274 -2.41 7.25 19.07
C ILE A 274 -2.13 8.02 17.77
N PHE A 275 -1.40 7.40 16.85
CA PHE A 275 -1.00 8.02 15.59
C PHE A 275 -2.14 8.10 14.56
N PHE A 276 -3.09 7.16 14.62
CA PHE A 276 -4.16 7.00 13.62
C PHE A 276 -5.53 6.79 14.29
N PRO A 277 -6.09 7.82 14.96
CA PRO A 277 -7.38 7.69 15.63
C PRO A 277 -8.53 7.38 14.65
N ASP A 278 -9.55 6.68 15.15
CA ASP A 278 -10.74 6.31 14.35
C ASP A 278 -11.64 7.52 14.07
N ASN A 279 -11.62 8.55 14.94
CA ASN A 279 -12.40 9.77 14.76
C ASN A 279 -11.76 10.69 13.69
N PRO A 280 -12.45 11.02 12.59
CA PRO A 280 -11.96 11.95 11.57
C PRO A 280 -11.63 13.35 12.10
N GLU A 281 -12.30 13.82 13.17
CA GLU A 281 -12.06 15.14 13.77
C GLU A 281 -10.75 15.18 14.58
N LEU A 282 -10.29 14.02 15.05
CA LEU A 282 -9.00 13.85 15.71
C LEU A 282 -7.90 13.46 14.71
N ASN A 283 -8.23 13.33 13.43
CA ASN A 283 -7.27 12.94 12.41
C ASN A 283 -6.29 14.10 12.18
N PRO A 284 -4.98 13.89 12.44
CA PRO A 284 -3.97 14.91 12.20
C PRO A 284 -3.98 15.48 10.76
N ALA A 285 -4.38 14.70 9.76
CA ALA A 285 -4.41 15.10 8.35
C ALA A 285 -5.77 15.65 7.86
N ALA A 286 -6.76 15.84 8.74
CA ALA A 286 -8.03 16.44 8.34
C ALA A 286 -7.88 17.94 8.05
N PRO A 287 -8.41 18.47 6.94
CA PRO A 287 -8.46 19.91 6.72
C PRO A 287 -9.33 20.54 7.81
N SER A 288 -8.79 21.49 8.56
CA SER A 288 -9.54 22.32 9.49
C SER A 288 -10.60 23.08 8.70
N ILE A 289 -11.87 22.76 8.93
CA ILE A 289 -13.00 23.53 8.39
C ILE A 289 -12.96 24.88 9.11
N PRO A 290 -12.76 26.02 8.42
CA PRO A 290 -12.90 27.31 9.07
C PRO A 290 -14.36 27.45 9.52
N ASP A 291 -14.55 27.77 10.81
CA ASP A 291 -15.86 28.11 11.37
C ASP A 291 -16.52 29.18 10.48
N VAL A 292 -17.51 28.76 9.71
CA VAL A 292 -18.42 29.69 9.06
C VAL A 292 -19.33 30.19 10.17
N ALA A 293 -18.95 31.33 10.75
CA ALA A 293 -19.82 32.10 11.63
C ALA A 293 -21.15 32.31 10.90
N VAL A 294 -22.22 31.78 11.50
CA VAL A 294 -23.58 32.00 11.06
C VAL A 294 -23.99 33.35 11.64
N ASP A 295 -23.95 34.39 10.80
CA ASP A 295 -24.67 35.65 11.02
C ASP A 295 -26.12 35.52 10.50
#